data_AF-A0A7Y5KJN6-F1
#
_entry.id   AF-A0A7Y5KJN6-F1
#
_cell.length_a   1.000
_cell.length_b   1.000
_cell.length_c   1.000
_cell.angle_alpha   90.00
_cell.angle_beta   90.00
_cell.angle_gamma   90.00
#
_symmetry.space_group_name_H-M   'P 1'
#
loop_
_entity.id
_entity.type
_entity.pdbx_description
1 polymer ?
#
loop_
_entity_poly.entity_id
_entity_poly.type
_entity_poly.pdbx_seq_one_letter_code
_entity_poly.pdbx_strand_id
1 'polypeptide(L)'
;TQLHGIPVGWSDHTPGLTTALGAVALGAPVLEKHFTSDRTLPGPDHLASLEPGALTEYVSATKQLARALGDGVKVRMPSEEENAVLVRRSWHAAKPLAAGTELTGDDLQLLRPEGGVSPAVDIRGRVLARDVEAGAPVTDADLV
;
A
#
# COMPACT_ATOMS: atom_id res chain seq x y z
N THR A 1 6.61 -19.03 -15.40
CA THR A 1 5.66 -19.93 -14.70
C THR A 1 4.40 -20.22 -15.51
N GLN A 2 3.70 -19.25 -16.08
CA GLN A 2 2.41 -19.48 -16.77
C GLN A 2 2.42 -20.53 -17.90
N LEU A 3 3.50 -20.62 -18.69
CA LEU A 3 3.58 -21.56 -19.82
C LEU A 3 4.00 -22.99 -19.44
N HIS A 4 4.83 -23.15 -18.39
CA HIS A 4 5.52 -24.41 -18.11
C HIS A 4 5.40 -24.87 -16.64
N GLY A 5 4.76 -24.09 -15.77
CA GLY A 5 4.67 -24.38 -14.33
C GLY A 5 5.99 -24.29 -13.55
N ILE A 6 7.11 -23.96 -14.21
CA ILE A 6 8.43 -23.90 -13.59
C ILE A 6 8.85 -22.45 -13.25
N PRO A 7 9.71 -22.27 -12.22
CA PRO A 7 10.39 -21.01 -11.94
C PRO A 7 11.13 -20.46 -13.17
N VAL A 8 11.07 -19.15 -13.39
CA VAL A 8 11.78 -18.47 -14.49
C VAL A 8 12.68 -17.41 -13.86
N GLY A 9 14.00 -17.56 -14.02
CA GLY A 9 14.99 -16.58 -13.58
C GLY A 9 15.35 -15.56 -14.66
N TRP A 10 16.29 -14.68 -14.34
CA TRP A 10 16.81 -13.66 -15.26
C TRP A 10 18.35 -13.68 -15.27
N SER A 11 18.95 -13.92 -16.44
CA SER A 11 20.39 -13.75 -16.66
C SER A 11 20.63 -12.42 -17.36
N ASP A 12 21.33 -11.53 -16.67
CA ASP A 12 21.36 -10.10 -16.99
C ASP A 12 22.73 -9.66 -17.53
N HIS A 13 22.70 -8.99 -18.68
CA HIS A 13 23.88 -8.44 -19.35
C HIS A 13 23.80 -6.91 -19.54
N THR A 14 22.82 -6.25 -18.93
CA THR A 14 22.66 -4.78 -19.05
C THR A 14 23.42 -4.02 -17.95
N PRO A 15 23.79 -2.75 -18.14
CA PRO A 15 24.34 -1.95 -17.03
C PRO A 15 23.28 -1.64 -15.97
N GLY A 16 23.72 -1.39 -14.73
CA GLY A 16 22.88 -0.91 -13.64
C GLY A 16 21.92 -1.97 -13.06
N LEU A 17 20.87 -1.48 -12.37
CA LEU A 17 19.95 -2.30 -11.57
C LEU A 17 18.55 -2.47 -12.19
N THR A 18 18.18 -1.65 -13.18
CA THR A 18 16.79 -1.51 -13.63
C THR A 18 16.17 -2.83 -14.08
N THR A 19 16.88 -3.61 -14.89
CA THR A 19 16.41 -4.90 -15.42
C THR A 19 16.31 -5.95 -14.32
N ALA A 20 17.28 -6.01 -13.42
CA ALA A 20 17.26 -6.91 -12.27
C ALA A 20 16.08 -6.62 -11.32
N LEU A 21 15.84 -5.34 -11.01
CA LEU A 21 14.69 -4.95 -10.19
C LEU A 21 13.36 -5.25 -10.90
N GLY A 22 13.28 -5.01 -12.21
CA GLY A 22 12.14 -5.41 -13.03
C GLY A 22 11.89 -6.92 -12.98
N ALA A 23 12.94 -7.73 -13.10
CA ALA A 23 12.85 -9.19 -13.00
C ALA A 23 12.33 -9.63 -11.63
N VAL A 24 12.82 -9.04 -10.53
CA VAL A 24 12.29 -9.31 -9.17
C VAL A 24 10.82 -8.93 -9.06
N ALA A 25 10.43 -7.75 -9.56
CA ALA A 25 9.04 -7.29 -9.58
C ALA A 25 8.10 -8.23 -10.35
N LEU A 26 8.61 -8.89 -11.40
CA LEU A 26 7.90 -9.89 -12.19
C LEU A 26 7.96 -11.31 -11.58
N GLY A 27 8.59 -11.47 -10.42
CA GLY A 27 8.64 -12.73 -9.67
C GLY A 27 9.79 -13.65 -10.04
N ALA A 28 10.87 -13.15 -10.64
CA ALA A 28 12.07 -13.95 -10.90
C ALA A 28 12.72 -14.37 -9.56
N PRO A 29 12.83 -15.68 -9.27
CA PRO A 29 13.40 -16.15 -8.00
C PRO A 29 14.92 -16.32 -8.05
N VAL A 30 15.51 -16.23 -9.24
CA VAL A 30 16.95 -16.37 -9.48
C VAL A 30 17.38 -15.25 -10.42
N LEU A 31 18.47 -14.59 -10.06
CA LEU A 31 19.14 -13.59 -10.87
C LEU A 31 20.58 -14.02 -11.10
N GLU A 32 21.07 -13.84 -12.33
CA GLU A 32 22.46 -14.06 -12.69
C GLU A 32 23.04 -12.77 -13.27
N LYS A 33 24.28 -12.48 -12.87
CA LYS A 33 25.00 -11.28 -13.26
C LYS A 33 26.49 -11.58 -13.31
N HIS A 34 27.17 -11.04 -14.32
CA HIS A 34 28.62 -11.07 -14.38
C HIS A 34 29.24 -10.29 -13.23
N PHE A 35 30.31 -10.82 -12.66
CA PHE A 35 31.05 -10.22 -11.55
C PHE A 35 32.55 -10.31 -11.79
N THR A 36 33.26 -9.27 -11.39
CA THR A 36 34.71 -9.20 -11.46
C THR A 36 35.29 -8.46 -10.26
N SER A 37 36.54 -8.74 -9.93
CA SER A 37 37.29 -7.95 -8.94
C SER A 37 37.71 -6.59 -9.49
N ASP A 38 37.92 -6.49 -10.81
CA ASP A 38 38.40 -5.29 -11.51
C ASP A 38 38.01 -5.38 -13.00
N ARG A 39 37.30 -4.36 -13.50
CA ARG A 39 36.84 -4.29 -14.90
C ARG A 39 37.95 -4.04 -15.91
N THR A 40 39.12 -3.60 -15.46
CA THR A 40 40.27 -3.29 -16.32
C THR A 40 41.10 -4.52 -16.69
N LEU A 41 40.81 -5.68 -16.07
CA LEU A 41 41.47 -6.95 -16.38
C LEU A 41 41.19 -7.41 -17.83
N PRO A 42 42.14 -8.15 -18.43
CA PRO A 42 41.97 -8.64 -19.80
C PRO A 42 40.85 -9.69 -19.89
N GLY A 43 39.99 -9.53 -20.89
CA GLY A 43 38.92 -10.47 -21.20
C GLY A 43 37.61 -9.73 -21.54
N PRO A 44 36.75 -10.31 -22.38
CA PRO A 44 35.58 -9.62 -22.91
C PRO A 44 34.53 -9.29 -21.84
N ASP A 45 34.41 -10.12 -20.81
CA ASP A 45 33.33 -10.02 -19.82
C ASP A 45 33.66 -9.09 -18.63
N HIS A 46 34.95 -8.79 -18.41
CA HIS A 46 35.39 -7.93 -17.31
C HIS A 46 34.75 -6.54 -17.40
N LEU A 47 34.75 -5.93 -18.59
CA LEU A 47 34.21 -4.59 -18.80
C LEU A 47 32.71 -4.50 -18.51
N ALA A 48 31.95 -5.57 -18.77
CA ALA A 48 30.50 -5.64 -18.57
C ALA A 48 30.06 -6.13 -17.17
N SER A 49 31.00 -6.62 -16.37
CA SER A 49 30.75 -7.21 -15.05
C SER A 49 30.40 -6.18 -13.98
N LEU A 50 29.87 -6.62 -12.83
CA LEU A 50 29.83 -5.84 -11.60
C LEU A 50 31.14 -5.97 -10.82
N GLU A 51 31.58 -4.88 -10.20
CA GLU A 51 32.64 -4.89 -9.19
C GLU A 51 32.06 -5.04 -7.77
N PRO A 52 32.87 -5.31 -6.73
CA PRO A 52 32.38 -5.63 -5.38
C PRO A 52 31.36 -4.65 -4.79
N GLY A 53 31.58 -3.34 -4.96
CA GLY A 53 30.64 -2.32 -4.49
C GLY A 53 29.30 -2.38 -5.22
N ALA A 54 29.33 -2.49 -6.55
CA ALA A 54 28.13 -2.57 -7.38
C ALA A 54 27.37 -3.90 -7.15
N LEU A 55 28.08 -5.00 -6.92
CA LEU A 55 27.44 -6.28 -6.55
C LEU A 55 26.75 -6.19 -5.19
N THR A 56 27.36 -5.51 -4.21
CA THR A 56 26.75 -5.28 -2.90
C THR A 56 25.46 -4.49 -3.03
N GLU A 57 25.46 -3.42 -3.82
CA GLU A 57 24.27 -2.63 -4.13
C GLU A 57 23.21 -3.47 -4.84
N TYR A 58 23.60 -4.25 -5.84
CA TYR A 58 22.71 -5.14 -6.60
C TYR A 58 21.99 -6.14 -5.69
N VAL A 59 22.72 -6.83 -4.82
CA VAL A 59 22.15 -7.81 -3.87
C VAL A 59 21.27 -7.12 -2.84
N SER A 60 21.66 -5.96 -2.34
CA SER A 60 20.89 -5.19 -1.37
C SER A 60 19.55 -4.74 -1.97
N ALA A 61 19.58 -4.10 -3.14
CA ALA A 61 18.40 -3.56 -3.80
C ALA A 61 17.40 -4.64 -4.19
N THR A 62 17.87 -5.75 -4.77
CA THR A 62 17.02 -6.89 -5.17
C THR A 62 16.35 -7.55 -3.97
N LYS A 63 17.07 -7.74 -2.85
CA LYS A 63 16.49 -8.26 -1.60
C LYS A 63 15.50 -7.30 -0.95
N GLN A 64 15.80 -6.00 -0.97
CA GLN A 64 14.88 -4.98 -0.43
C GLN A 64 13.58 -4.96 -1.23
N LEU A 65 13.65 -4.97 -2.56
CA LEU A 65 12.46 -5.04 -3.41
C LEU A 65 11.67 -6.32 -3.19
N ALA A 66 12.32 -7.49 -3.13
CA ALA A 66 11.66 -8.76 -2.87
C ALA A 66 10.88 -8.74 -1.54
N ARG A 67 11.42 -8.10 -0.50
CA ARG A 67 10.71 -7.91 0.79
C ARG A 67 9.57 -6.89 0.67
N ALA A 68 9.79 -5.79 -0.06
CA ALA A 68 8.81 -4.72 -0.21
C ALA A 68 7.57 -5.14 -1.01
N LEU A 69 7.70 -6.09 -1.95
CA LEU A 69 6.57 -6.64 -2.71
C LEU A 69 5.57 -7.39 -1.82
N GLY A 70 6.01 -7.95 -0.70
CA GLY A 70 5.15 -8.68 0.23
C GLY A 70 4.49 -9.91 -0.41
N ASP A 71 3.28 -10.21 0.04
CA ASP A 71 2.46 -11.34 -0.44
C ASP A 71 1.35 -10.92 -1.42
N GLY A 72 1.27 -9.63 -1.75
CA GLY A 72 0.23 -9.06 -2.60
C GLY A 72 -1.14 -8.89 -1.94
N VAL A 73 -1.30 -9.25 -0.65
CA VAL A 73 -2.56 -9.10 0.06
C VAL A 73 -2.61 -7.71 0.70
N LYS A 74 -3.51 -6.85 0.20
CA LYS A 74 -3.71 -5.53 0.81
C LYS A 74 -4.37 -5.67 2.17
N VAL A 75 -3.58 -5.51 3.22
CA VAL A 75 -4.06 -5.41 4.60
C VAL A 75 -3.63 -4.09 5.21
N ARG A 76 -4.20 -3.78 6.38
CA ARG A 76 -3.64 -2.76 7.26
C ARG A 76 -2.51 -3.41 8.05
N MET A 77 -1.37 -2.74 8.13
CA MET A 77 -0.26 -3.17 8.97
C MET A 77 -0.51 -2.79 10.43
N PRO A 78 0.01 -3.54 11.42
CA PRO A 78 -0.15 -3.20 12.84
C PRO A 78 0.27 -1.77 13.18
N SER A 79 1.34 -1.26 12.55
CA SER A 79 1.82 0.12 12.71
C SER A 79 0.84 1.19 12.20
N GLU A 80 -0.15 0.81 11.39
CA GLU A 80 -1.17 1.72 10.87
C GLU A 80 -2.45 1.72 11.74
N GLU A 81 -2.61 0.79 12.69
CA GLU A 81 -3.86 0.59 13.43
C GLU A 81 -4.27 1.79 14.27
N GLU A 82 -3.36 2.29 15.12
CA GLU A 82 -3.62 3.44 16.00
C GLU A 82 -3.92 4.71 15.19
N ASN A 83 -3.13 4.93 14.12
CA ASN A 83 -3.27 6.13 13.31
C ASN A 83 -4.54 6.09 12.44
N ALA A 84 -4.99 4.89 12.04
CA ALA A 84 -6.15 4.75 11.17
C ALA A 84 -7.42 5.39 11.77
N VAL A 85 -7.67 5.18 13.06
CA VAL A 85 -8.82 5.78 13.75
C VAL A 85 -8.74 7.31 13.73
N LEU A 86 -7.54 7.87 13.90
CA LEU A 86 -7.33 9.32 13.92
C LEU A 86 -7.50 9.97 12.54
N VAL A 87 -7.09 9.29 11.47
CA VAL A 87 -7.04 9.87 10.12
C VAL A 87 -8.24 9.51 9.24
N ARG A 88 -9.03 8.51 9.63
CA ARG A 88 -10.26 8.16 8.93
C ARG A 88 -11.36 9.15 9.23
N ARG A 89 -12.26 9.30 8.26
CA ARG A 89 -13.45 10.15 8.39
C ARG A 89 -14.65 9.27 8.69
N SER A 90 -15.61 9.82 9.43
CA SER A 90 -16.94 9.27 9.62
C SER A 90 -18.01 10.32 9.33
N TRP A 91 -19.27 9.92 9.30
CA TRP A 91 -20.40 10.84 9.28
C TRP A 91 -20.54 11.56 10.63
N HIS A 92 -20.61 12.89 10.58
CA HIS A 92 -20.87 13.76 11.72
C HIS A 92 -22.02 14.70 11.36
N ALA A 93 -22.75 15.17 12.38
CA ALA A 93 -23.79 16.16 12.17
C ALA A 93 -23.18 17.51 11.76
N ALA A 94 -23.69 18.12 10.69
CA ALA A 94 -23.27 19.46 10.23
C ALA A 94 -23.83 20.59 11.09
N LYS A 95 -24.95 20.32 11.77
CA LYS A 95 -25.73 21.22 12.62
C LYS A 95 -26.44 20.38 13.70
N PRO A 96 -27.08 20.97 14.73
CA PRO A 96 -27.87 20.21 15.68
C PRO A 96 -29.05 19.53 14.98
N LEU A 97 -29.29 18.25 15.27
CA LEU A 97 -30.35 17.43 14.66
C LEU A 97 -31.23 16.81 15.76
N ALA A 98 -32.54 16.87 15.59
CA ALA A 98 -33.50 16.32 16.56
C ALA A 98 -33.84 14.86 16.25
N ALA A 99 -34.28 14.12 17.26
CA ALA A 99 -34.88 12.80 17.09
C ALA A 99 -36.04 12.85 16.08
N GLY A 100 -36.14 11.83 15.23
CA GLY A 100 -37.11 11.78 14.14
C GLY A 100 -36.70 12.54 12.88
N THR A 101 -35.54 13.24 12.86
CA THR A 101 -35.03 13.88 11.64
C THR A 101 -34.60 12.84 10.63
N GLU A 102 -35.11 12.93 9.40
CA GLU A 102 -34.59 12.19 8.25
C GLU A 102 -33.33 12.88 7.72
N LEU A 103 -32.21 12.16 7.68
CA LEU A 103 -30.91 12.71 7.37
C LEU A 103 -30.77 13.06 5.89
N THR A 104 -30.42 14.30 5.59
CA THR A 104 -30.08 14.79 4.25
C THR A 104 -28.58 15.06 4.12
N GLY A 105 -28.13 15.42 2.91
CA GLY A 105 -26.74 15.81 2.68
C GLY A 105 -26.32 17.07 3.46
N ASP A 106 -27.23 18.02 3.65
CA ASP A 106 -26.95 19.28 4.37
C ASP A 106 -26.93 19.10 5.90
N ASP A 107 -27.43 17.97 6.39
CA ASP A 107 -27.41 17.60 7.81
C ASP A 107 -26.09 16.94 8.20
N LEU A 108 -25.29 16.50 7.22
CA LEU A 108 -24.13 15.63 7.42
C LEU A 108 -22.84 16.23 6.87
N GLN A 109 -21.74 15.89 7.52
CA GLN A 109 -20.40 16.24 7.07
C GLN A 109 -19.42 15.09 7.39
N LEU A 110 -18.30 15.07 6.66
CA LEU A 110 -17.25 14.07 6.85
C LEU A 110 -16.08 14.65 7.64
N LEU A 111 -16.02 14.31 8.91
CA LEU A 111 -14.96 14.77 9.83
C LEU A 111 -14.10 13.62 10.33
N ARG A 112 -12.90 13.98 10.79
CA ARG A 112 -12.01 13.12 11.58
C ARG A 112 -12.20 13.44 13.07
N PRO A 113 -11.84 12.54 14.00
CA PRO A 113 -11.43 11.15 13.76
C PRO A 113 -12.60 10.26 13.34
N GLU A 114 -12.33 8.99 13.05
CA GLU A 114 -13.35 7.95 12.95
C GLU A 114 -14.02 7.80 14.32
N GLY A 115 -15.33 8.03 14.37
CA GLY A 115 -16.14 7.92 15.58
C GLY A 115 -17.63 7.68 15.30
N GLY A 116 -18.09 7.95 14.08
CA GLY A 116 -19.43 7.63 13.60
C GLY A 116 -19.43 6.55 12.53
N VAL A 117 -20.55 6.40 11.83
CA VAL A 117 -20.70 5.46 10.72
C VAL A 117 -19.70 5.79 9.61
N SER A 118 -19.09 4.74 9.06
CA SER A 118 -18.15 4.86 7.96
C SER A 118 -18.82 5.46 6.71
N PRO A 119 -18.15 6.36 5.96
CA PRO A 119 -18.68 6.93 4.71
C PRO A 119 -18.85 5.90 3.59
N ALA A 120 -18.34 4.67 3.78
CA ALA A 120 -18.63 3.54 2.91
C ALA A 120 -20.11 3.10 2.97
N VAL A 121 -20.81 3.46 4.05
CA VAL A 121 -22.25 3.28 4.21
C VAL A 121 -22.92 4.63 4.07
N ASP A 122 -23.84 4.74 3.12
CA ASP A 122 -24.66 5.93 2.99
C ASP A 122 -25.81 5.91 4.01
N ILE A 123 -25.88 6.93 4.86
CA ILE A 123 -26.89 7.06 5.91
C ILE A 123 -27.95 8.13 5.58
N ARG A 124 -27.89 8.73 4.40
CA ARG A 124 -28.93 9.68 3.95
C ARG A 124 -30.27 8.95 3.77
N GLY A 125 -31.36 9.58 4.20
CA GLY A 125 -32.69 8.99 4.27
C GLY A 125 -32.94 8.13 5.51
N ARG A 126 -31.92 7.89 6.36
CA ARG A 126 -32.12 7.25 7.67
C ARG A 126 -32.68 8.27 8.65
N VAL A 127 -33.38 7.78 9.67
CA VAL A 127 -34.04 8.61 10.68
C VAL A 127 -33.29 8.53 11.99
N LEU A 128 -33.10 9.67 12.67
CA LEU A 128 -32.46 9.70 13.98
C LEU A 128 -33.37 9.13 15.08
N ALA A 129 -32.84 8.24 15.90
CA ALA A 129 -33.49 7.70 17.09
C ALA A 129 -33.41 8.65 18.30
N ARG A 130 -32.45 9.58 18.30
CA ARG A 130 -32.24 10.59 19.34
C ARG A 130 -31.63 11.87 18.79
N ASP A 131 -31.63 12.93 19.59
CA ASP A 131 -30.97 14.19 19.26
C ASP A 131 -29.45 14.00 19.14
N VAL A 132 -28.83 14.71 18.18
CA VAL A 132 -27.39 14.71 17.93
C VAL A 132 -26.89 16.15 17.79
N GLU A 133 -25.86 16.49 18.55
CA GLU A 133 -25.24 17.82 18.54
C GLU A 133 -24.40 18.08 17.28
N ALA A 134 -24.28 19.36 16.90
CA ALA A 134 -23.42 19.74 15.77
C ALA A 134 -21.97 19.29 15.98
N GLY A 135 -21.38 18.68 14.95
CA GLY A 135 -20.01 18.17 14.97
C GLY A 135 -19.85 16.81 15.67
N ALA A 136 -20.87 16.31 16.37
CA ALA A 136 -20.83 14.98 16.96
C ALA A 136 -20.89 13.89 15.87
N PRO A 137 -20.21 12.74 16.09
CA PRO A 137 -20.33 11.60 15.20
C PRO A 137 -21.76 11.05 15.21
N VAL A 138 -22.28 10.69 14.03
CA VAL A 138 -23.54 9.93 13.91
C VAL A 138 -23.18 8.46 13.89
N THR A 139 -23.60 7.71 14.91
CA THR A 139 -23.31 6.28 15.10
C THR A 139 -24.49 5.40 14.69
N ASP A 140 -24.29 4.09 14.53
CA ASP A 140 -25.38 3.16 14.23
C ASP A 140 -26.48 3.17 15.31
N ALA A 141 -26.13 3.46 16.57
CA ALA A 141 -27.09 3.57 17.67
C ALA A 141 -27.98 4.81 17.58
N ASP A 142 -27.60 5.79 16.75
CA ASP A 142 -28.37 7.01 16.52
C ASP A 142 -29.40 6.83 15.40
N LEU A 143 -29.38 5.72 14.66
CA LEU A 143 -30.19 5.52 13.47
C LEU A 143 -31.29 4.46 13.67
N VAL A 144 -32.47 4.72 13.13
CA VAL A 144 -33.58 3.76 12.98
C VAL A 144 -33.49 3.05 11.64
#